data_AF-A0A1G9IFI6-F1
#
_entry.id   AF-A0A1G9IFI6-F1
#
_cell.length_a   1.000
_cell.length_b   1.000
_cell.length_c   1.000
_cell.angle_alpha   90.00
_cell.angle_beta   90.00
_cell.angle_gamma   90.00
#
_symmetry.space_group_name_H-M   'P 1'
#
loop_
_entity.id
_entity.type
_entity.pdbx_description
1 polymer ?
#
loop_
_entity_poly.entity_id
_entity_poly.type
_entity_poly.pdbx_seq_one_letter_code
_entity_poly.pdbx_strand_id
1 'polypeptide(L)' 'MPQITLYLDADTEAMVNAQAKASGQSKSRWVAELIRRHAHDQWPDSCRALAGKFPDFPLREDAPAQDPANDVQRIGF' A
#
# COMPACT_ATOMS: atom_id res chain seq x y z
N MET A 1 26.24 -7.31 -9.20
CA MET A 1 24.83 -6.95 -8.94
C MET A 1 24.04 -8.24 -8.91
N PRO A 2 23.16 -8.45 -7.92
CA PRO A 2 22.28 -9.62 -7.92
C PRO A 2 21.32 -9.53 -9.11
N GLN A 3 21.11 -10.65 -9.80
CA GLN A 3 20.18 -10.78 -10.92
C GLN A 3 19.02 -11.68 -10.48
N ILE A 4 17.80 -11.30 -10.86
CA ILE A 4 16.59 -12.09 -10.66
C ILE A 4 15.95 -12.34 -12.03
N THR A 5 15.50 -13.57 -12.26
CA THR A 5 14.67 -13.94 -13.41
C THR A 5 13.25 -14.05 -12.92
N LEU A 6 12.34 -13.28 -13.51
CA LEU A 6 10.93 -13.22 -13.14
C LEU A 6 10.08 -13.70 -14.33
N TYR A 7 9.27 -14.73 -14.11
CA TYR A 7 8.27 -15.16 -15.08
C TYR A 7 7.02 -14.29 -14.90
N LEU A 8 6.55 -13.70 -16.00
CA LEU A 8 5.35 -12.87 -16.04
C LEU A 8 4.39 -13.48 -17.05
N ASP A 9 3.10 -13.45 -16.74
CA ASP A 9 2.07 -13.64 -17.76
C ASP A 9 2.05 -12.44 -18.74
N ALA A 10 1.35 -12.62 -19.86
CA ALA A 10 1.31 -11.62 -20.92
C ALA A 10 0.69 -10.28 -20.47
N ASP A 11 -0.31 -10.32 -19.59
CA ASP A 11 -1.00 -9.12 -19.12
C ASP A 11 -0.09 -8.32 -18.19
N THR A 12 0.61 -9.00 -17.28
CA THR A 12 1.58 -8.38 -16.38
C THR A 12 2.78 -7.82 -17.15
N GLU A 13 3.27 -8.52 -18.18
CA GLU A 13 4.34 -7.99 -19.04
C GLU A 13 3.89 -6.72 -19.78
N ALA A 14 2.68 -6.72 -20.35
CA ALA A 14 2.11 -5.54 -21.02
C ALA A 14 2.01 -4.34 -20.07
N MET A 15 1.58 -4.59 -18.82
CA MET A 15 1.50 -3.55 -17.79
C MET A 15 2.88 -2.96 -17.46
N VAL A 16 3.91 -3.81 -17.26
CA VAL A 16 5.28 -3.36 -17.01
C VAL A 16 5.78 -2.48 -18.17
N ASN A 17 5.52 -2.90 -19.41
CA ASN A 17 5.94 -2.17 -20.61
C ASN A 17 5.30 -0.79 -20.69
N ALA A 18 3.97 -0.72 -20.48
CA ALA A 18 3.23 0.54 -20.51
C ALA A 18 3.71 1.51 -19.42
N GLN A 19 3.88 1.01 -18.20
CA GLN A 19 4.26 1.85 -17.06
C GLN A 19 5.72 2.31 -17.12
N ALA A 20 6.64 1.45 -17.54
CA ALA A 20 8.04 1.82 -17.77
C ALA A 20 8.14 2.92 -18.85
N LYS A 21 7.39 2.79 -19.95
CA LYS A 21 7.33 3.81 -21.01
C LYS A 21 6.74 5.13 -20.49
N ALA A 22 5.61 5.09 -19.78
CA ALA A 22 4.94 6.28 -19.25
C ALA A 22 5.82 7.05 -18.24
N SER A 23 6.62 6.33 -17.46
CA SER A 23 7.55 6.91 -16.48
C SER A 23 8.92 7.32 -17.06
N GLY A 24 9.19 7.02 -18.34
CA GLY A 24 10.50 7.27 -18.96
C GLY A 24 11.64 6.41 -18.39
N GLN A 25 11.33 5.29 -17.75
CA GLN A 25 12.30 4.41 -17.08
C GLN A 25 12.51 3.11 -17.87
N SER A 26 13.65 2.45 -17.67
CA SER A 26 13.81 1.08 -18.14
C SER A 26 12.91 0.13 -17.33
N LYS A 27 12.52 -1.00 -17.93
CA LYS A 27 11.68 -2.03 -17.26
C LYS A 27 12.31 -2.48 -15.93
N SER A 28 13.61 -2.78 -15.94
CA SER A 28 14.35 -3.21 -14.75
C SER A 28 14.41 -2.14 -13.65
N ARG A 29 14.56 -0.86 -14.02
CA ARG A 29 14.49 0.24 -13.04
C ARG A 29 13.09 0.37 -12.45
N TRP A 30 12.06 0.31 -13.30
CA TRP A 30 10.67 0.40 -12.87
C TRP A 30 10.27 -0.74 -11.92
N VAL A 31 10.64 -1.99 -12.25
CA VAL A 31 10.40 -3.15 -11.37
C VAL A 31 11.16 -3.02 -10.05
N ALA A 32 12.41 -2.56 -10.06
CA ALA A 32 13.17 -2.37 -8.83
C ALA A 32 12.56 -1.30 -7.91
N GLU A 33 12.02 -0.21 -8.47
CA GLU A 33 11.25 0.78 -7.70
C GLU A 33 9.93 0.23 -7.16
N LEU A 34 9.24 -0.60 -7.94
CA LEU A 34 8.02 -1.27 -7.48
C LEU A 34 8.30 -2.17 -6.27
N ILE A 35 9.38 -2.97 -6.33
CA ILE A 35 9.81 -3.81 -5.21
C ILE A 35 10.13 -2.94 -3.99
N ARG A 36 10.90 -1.84 -4.14
CA ARG A 36 11.18 -0.94 -3.02
C ARG A 36 9.91 -0.40 -2.37
N ARG A 37 8.94 0.05 -3.16
CA ARG A 37 7.67 0.60 -2.65
C ARG A 37 6.84 -0.42 -1.87
N HIS A 38 6.86 -1.69 -2.27
CA HIS A 38 6.02 -2.73 -1.65
C HIS A 38 6.75 -3.61 -0.63
N ALA A 39 8.08 -3.65 -0.65
CA ALA A 39 8.88 -4.36 0.35
C ALA A 39 8.97 -3.58 1.68
N HIS A 40 8.44 -2.36 1.76
CA HIS A 40 8.31 -1.64 3.01
C HIS A 40 7.17 -2.23 3.84
N ASP A 41 7.51 -2.94 4.92
CA ASP A 41 6.58 -3.36 5.99
C ASP A 41 6.11 -2.19 6.88
N GLN A 42 6.44 -0.96 6.50
CA GLN A 42 6.14 0.22 7.29
C GLN A 42 5.04 1.06 6.64
N TRP A 43 4.14 1.56 7.47
CA TRP A 43 3.12 2.53 7.06
C TRP A 43 3.77 3.74 6.36
N PRO A 44 3.16 4.27 5.29
CA PRO A 44 3.61 5.51 4.65
C PRO A 44 3.79 6.64 5.66
N ASP A 45 4.73 7.55 5.40
CA ASP A 45 4.98 8.71 6.28
C ASP A 45 3.72 9.54 6.52
N SER A 46 2.87 9.70 5.50
CA SER A 46 1.59 10.39 5.62
C SER A 46 0.66 9.72 6.64
N CYS A 47 0.62 8.38 6.67
CA CYS A 47 -0.16 7.62 7.64
C CYS A 47 0.43 7.75 9.05
N ARG A 48 1.76 7.72 9.19
CA ARG A 48 2.41 7.93 10.49
C ARG A 48 2.21 9.34 11.02
N ALA A 49 2.29 10.34 10.15
CA ALA A 49 2.11 11.74 10.49
C ALA A 49 0.68 12.08 10.93
N LEU A 50 -0.29 11.22 10.61
CA LEU A 50 -1.69 11.37 11.01
C LEU A 50 -1.93 11.00 12.48
N ALA A 51 -1.03 10.24 13.11
CA ALA A 51 -1.15 9.88 14.52
C ALA A 51 -1.20 11.15 15.39
N GLY A 52 -2.29 11.31 16.16
CA GLY A 52 -2.49 12.47 17.03
C GLY A 52 -2.88 13.78 16.32
N LYS A 53 -3.18 13.76 15.01
CA LYS A 53 -3.63 14.97 14.27
C LYS A 53 -5.11 15.29 14.43
N PHE A 54 -5.88 14.40 15.03
CA PHE A 54 -7.30 14.59 15.31
C PHE A 54 -7.46 15.06 16.76
N PRO A 55 -7.55 16.37 17.02
CA PRO A 55 -7.63 16.91 18.38
C PRO A 55 -8.90 16.46 19.11
N ASP A 56 -10.00 16.29 18.37
CA ASP A 56 -11.31 15.90 18.91
C ASP A 56 -11.61 14.41 18.66
N PHE A 57 -10.58 13.57 18.48
CA PHE A 57 -10.80 12.14 18.33
C PHE A 57 -11.31 11.57 19.66
N PRO A 58 -12.53 10.99 19.71
CA PRO A 58 -13.09 10.49 20.95
C PRO A 58 -12.20 9.35 21.45
N LEU A 59 -11.51 9.56 22.57
CA LEU A 59 -10.83 8.48 23.25
C LEU A 59 -11.89 7.53 23.81
N ARG A 60 -11.53 6.26 23.97
CA ARG A 60 -12.45 5.21 24.45
C ARG A 60 -13.14 5.58 25.77
N GLU A 61 -12.46 6.37 26.60
CA GLU A 61 -12.93 6.81 27.91
C GLU A 61 -13.97 7.95 27.82
N ASP A 62 -13.94 8.74 26.73
CA ASP A 62 -14.84 9.87 26.48
C ASP A 62 -16.03 9.49 25.58
N ALA A 63 -15.95 8.34 24.91
CA ALA A 63 -17.06 7.81 24.12
C ALA A 63 -18.17 7.32 25.07
N PRO A 64 -19.44 7.77 24.89
CA PRO A 64 -20.57 7.13 25.57
C PRO A 64 -20.52 5.64 25.24
N ALA A 65 -20.83 4.78 26.22
CA ALA A 65 -20.86 3.33 26.03
C ALA A 65 -21.64 3.00 24.75
N GLN A 66 -20.90 2.75 23.65
CA GLN A 66 -21.51 2.37 22.41
C GLN A 66 -22.10 0.99 22.67
N ASP A 67 -23.38 0.83 22.32
CA ASP A 67 -23.99 -0.49 22.11
C ASP A 67 -22.92 -1.35 21.40
N PRO A 68 -22.55 -2.54 21.91
CA PRO A 68 -21.40 -3.27 21.42
C PRO A 68 -21.50 -3.34 19.91
N ALA A 69 -20.64 -2.56 19.23
CA ALA A 69 -20.69 -2.46 17.78
C ALA A 69 -20.45 -3.89 17.29
N ASN A 70 -21.51 -4.54 16.83
CA ASN A 70 -21.44 -5.92 16.39
C ASN A 70 -20.38 -5.96 15.30
N ASP A 71 -19.40 -6.84 15.47
CA ASP A 71 -18.34 -7.02 14.50
C ASP A 71 -18.99 -7.31 13.15
N VAL A 72 -18.84 -6.37 12.21
CA VAL A 72 -19.46 -6.49 10.89
C VAL A 72 -18.58 -7.39 10.05
N GLN A 73 -19.19 -8.42 9.46
CA GLN A 73 -18.48 -9.39 8.66
C GLN A 73 -17.71 -8.66 7.55
N ARG A 74 -16.39 -8.88 7.48
CA ARG A 74 -15.54 -8.34 6.42
C ARG A 74 -16.15 -8.75 5.08
N ILE A 75 -16.59 -7.76 4.32
CA ILE A 75 -17.10 -7.96 2.96
C ILE A 75 -15.92 -8.51 2.15
N GLY A 76 -16.01 -9.79 1.77
CA GLY A 76 -14.94 -10.49 1.05
C GLY A 76 -14.70 -9.87 -0.32
N PHE A 77 -13.44 -9.90 -0.75
CA PHE A 77 -13.01 -9.62 -2.13
C PHE A 77 -13.04 -10.92 -2.94
#